data_AF-A0A5E4GB07-F1
#
_entry.id   AF-A0A5E4GB07-F1
#
_cell.length_a   1.000
_cell.length_b   1.000
_cell.length_c   1.000
_cell.angle_alpha   90.00
_cell.angle_beta   90.00
_cell.angle_gamma   90.00
#
_symmetry.space_group_name_H-M   'P 1'
#
loop_
_entity.id
_entity.type
_entity.pdbx_description
1 polymer ?
#
loop_
_entity_poly.entity_id
_entity_poly.type
_entity_poly.pdbx_seq_one_letter_code
_entity_poly.pdbx_strand_id
1 'polypeptide(L)'
;QIKKVYAGGSVGGSTSVGDGSKICLLSDKLSCLLERAGKDLKLDRMGVPLRDMNDENLLAYLDVCVDFIDKGRKKGSFLVHCFAGISRSASIITAYLMRTEHLSQEDALGSLRQSCEFVCPNDGFLHQLKMYEEMGFKVDRASPIYKSFRLKVLGTVLFFLLHLPLPLNLLFFIEHLEFMLSYFSFSSFGNIRDDESAPWDIESRL
;
A
#
# COMPACT_ATOMS: atom_id res chain seq x y z
N GLN A 1 15.52 4.42 -17.52
CA GLN A 1 16.69 5.02 -16.84
C GLN A 1 16.20 6.04 -15.81
N ILE A 2 16.26 5.72 -14.53
CA ILE A 2 15.86 6.64 -13.44
C ILE A 2 16.97 7.70 -13.35
N LYS A 3 16.69 8.92 -13.83
CA LYS A 3 17.65 10.02 -13.76
C LYS A 3 17.36 10.85 -12.51
N LYS A 4 18.28 10.75 -11.53
CA LYS A 4 18.40 11.48 -10.26
C LYS A 4 17.43 11.10 -9.14
N VAL A 5 18.01 10.50 -8.10
CA VAL A 5 17.46 10.45 -6.74
C VAL A 5 18.00 11.67 -6.01
N TYR A 6 17.12 12.54 -5.53
CA TYR A 6 17.50 13.67 -4.68
C TYR A 6 17.37 13.25 -3.21
N ALA A 7 18.49 13.18 -2.50
CA ALA A 7 18.51 13.03 -1.05
C ALA A 7 18.25 14.41 -0.40
N GLY A 8 17.01 14.62 0.04
CA GLY A 8 16.61 15.86 0.72
C GLY A 8 16.94 15.80 2.22
N GLY A 9 17.90 16.64 2.64
CA GLY A 9 18.19 16.90 4.05
C GLY A 9 17.05 17.63 4.77
N SER A 10 16.97 17.40 6.07
CA SER A 10 15.97 17.96 6.98
C SER A 10 16.09 19.49 7.05
N VAL A 11 14.99 20.20 6.80
CA VAL A 11 14.81 21.59 7.26
C VAL A 11 13.40 21.70 7.82
N GLY A 12 13.32 21.82 9.15
CA GLY A 12 12.12 22.25 9.85
C GLY A 12 11.83 23.72 9.57
N GLY A 13 10.56 24.05 9.37
CA GLY A 13 10.12 25.41 9.12
C GLY A 13 8.62 25.46 8.88
N SER A 14 7.87 25.65 9.96
CA SER A 14 6.44 25.94 9.94
C SER A 14 6.19 27.35 9.38
N THR A 15 5.47 27.46 8.27
CA THR A 15 4.72 28.66 7.90
C THR A 15 3.38 28.29 7.25
N SER A 16 2.32 28.81 7.86
CA SER A 16 0.93 28.69 7.47
C SER A 16 0.57 29.65 6.34
N VAL A 17 0.04 29.16 5.22
CA VAL A 17 -0.87 29.93 4.34
C VAL A 17 -1.82 28.95 3.66
N GLY A 18 -3.12 29.16 3.84
CA GLY A 18 -4.17 28.34 3.24
C GLY A 18 -4.45 28.69 1.78
N ASP A 19 -4.71 27.67 0.97
CA ASP A 19 -5.54 27.77 -0.24
C ASP A 19 -6.01 26.36 -0.66
N GLY A 20 -7.21 26.26 -1.23
CA GLY A 20 -8.05 25.07 -1.37
C GLY A 20 -7.34 23.80 -1.84
N SER A 21 -7.08 22.89 -0.91
CA SER A 21 -6.60 21.54 -1.18
C SER A 21 -7.77 20.66 -1.65
N LYS A 22 -7.81 20.30 -2.94
CA LYS A 22 -8.70 19.21 -3.39
C LYS A 22 -8.07 17.89 -2.99
N ILE A 23 -8.56 17.31 -1.90
CA ILE A 23 -8.17 15.99 -1.41
C ILE A 23 -8.93 14.96 -2.25
N CYS A 24 -8.21 14.17 -3.04
CA CYS A 24 -8.80 13.00 -3.68
C CYS A 24 -8.62 11.82 -2.71
N LEU A 25 -9.62 11.61 -1.83
CA LEU A 25 -9.60 10.55 -0.83
C LEU A 25 -9.86 9.20 -1.51
N LEU A 26 -8.80 8.43 -1.71
CA LEU A 26 -8.90 7.00 -2.01
C LEU A 26 -8.45 6.26 -0.74
N SER A 27 -9.44 5.88 0.07
CA SER A 27 -9.32 5.32 1.44
C SER A 27 -8.84 6.32 2.49
N ASP A 28 -9.45 6.29 3.68
CA ASP A 28 -9.26 7.22 4.82
C ASP A 28 -7.83 7.34 5.39
N LYS A 29 -6.83 6.74 4.74
CA LYS A 29 -5.42 6.70 5.17
C LYS A 29 -4.44 7.30 4.15
N LEU A 30 -4.84 7.56 2.91
CA LEU A 30 -3.94 8.12 1.90
C LEU A 30 -4.18 9.63 1.76
N SER A 31 -3.12 10.42 1.97
CA SER A 31 -3.16 11.85 1.72
C SER A 31 -2.62 12.14 0.32
N CYS A 32 -3.51 12.23 -0.66
CA CYS A 32 -3.17 12.79 -1.97
C CYS A 32 -3.41 14.31 -1.92
N LEU A 33 -2.33 15.09 -2.06
CA LEU A 33 -2.39 16.55 -1.96
C LEU A 33 -1.59 17.17 -3.11
N LEU A 34 -2.21 18.11 -3.81
CA LEU A 34 -1.49 19.00 -4.74
C LEU A 34 -0.79 20.08 -3.90
N GLU A 35 0.54 20.05 -3.88
CA GLU A 35 1.36 21.02 -3.15
C GLU A 35 1.99 22.01 -4.14
N ARG A 36 2.09 23.29 -3.77
CA ARG A 36 2.86 24.28 -4.55
C ARG A 36 4.23 24.43 -3.93
N ALA A 37 5.26 23.93 -4.61
CA ALA A 37 6.66 24.06 -4.18
C ALA A 37 7.29 25.35 -4.75
N GLY A 38 6.73 26.50 -4.37
CA GLY A 38 7.13 27.82 -4.87
C GLY A 38 6.15 28.43 -5.88
N LYS A 39 6.50 29.61 -6.43
CA LYS A 39 5.59 30.39 -7.29
C LYS A 39 5.20 29.69 -8.60
N ASP A 40 6.05 28.81 -9.12
CA ASP A 40 5.87 28.21 -10.45
C ASP A 40 5.87 26.68 -10.49
N LEU A 41 6.07 26.00 -9.36
CA LEU A 41 6.17 24.53 -9.32
C LEU A 41 4.94 23.92 -8.64
N LYS A 42 4.11 23.24 -9.45
CA LYS A 42 3.00 22.40 -8.98
C LYS A 42 3.50 20.96 -8.82
N LEU A 43 3.37 20.43 -7.62
CA LEU A 43 3.76 19.07 -7.28
C LEU A 43 2.53 18.26 -6.88
N ASP A 44 2.25 17.18 -7.61
CA ASP A 44 1.34 16.16 -7.12
C ASP A 44 2.07 15.37 -6.03
N ARG A 45 1.53 15.31 -4.81
CA ARG A 45 2.12 14.57 -3.68
C ARG A 45 1.16 13.50 -3.16
N MET A 46 1.73 12.35 -2.81
CA MET A 46 1.03 11.27 -2.12
C MET A 46 1.79 10.92 -0.84
N GLY A 47 1.12 11.06 0.30
CA GLY A 47 1.58 10.57 1.60
C GLY A 47 1.06 9.16 1.85
N VAL A 48 1.98 8.24 2.16
CA VAL A 48 1.66 6.85 2.50
C VAL A 48 2.03 6.62 3.96
N PRO A 49 1.06 6.39 4.87
CA PRO A 49 1.34 6.21 6.30
C PRO A 49 1.86 4.79 6.59
N LEU A 50 3.02 4.47 6.03
CA LEU A 50 3.68 3.17 6.17
C LEU A 50 4.82 3.28 7.20
N ARG A 51 4.74 2.50 8.29
CA ARG A 51 5.84 2.32 9.25
C ARG A 51 6.86 1.32 8.70
N ASP A 52 8.10 1.37 9.16
CA ASP A 52 9.16 0.48 8.68
C ASP A 52 9.32 -0.73 9.60
N MET A 53 8.28 -1.57 9.64
CA MET A 53 8.18 -2.72 10.54
C MET A 53 7.80 -3.97 9.75
N ASN A 54 8.19 -5.14 10.22
CA ASN A 54 7.93 -6.42 9.54
C ASN A 54 6.43 -6.79 9.50
N ASP A 55 5.64 -6.27 10.43
CA ASP A 55 4.19 -6.51 10.56
C ASP A 55 3.33 -5.49 9.78
N GLU A 56 3.95 -4.51 9.12
CA GLU A 56 3.22 -3.52 8.34
C GLU A 56 2.66 -4.06 7.03
N ASN A 57 1.47 -3.60 6.68
CA ASN A 57 0.76 -4.06 5.47
C ASN A 57 1.13 -3.20 4.26
N LEU A 58 2.28 -3.50 3.65
CA LEU A 58 2.73 -2.90 2.39
C LEU A 58 1.76 -3.18 1.24
N LEU A 59 1.19 -4.39 1.16
CA LEU A 59 0.26 -4.79 0.10
C LEU A 59 -0.97 -3.89 0.01
N ALA A 60 -1.38 -3.23 1.10
CA ALA A 60 -2.48 -2.27 1.08
C ALA A 60 -2.21 -1.05 0.19
N TYR A 61 -0.95 -0.75 -0.10
CA TYR A 61 -0.53 0.49 -0.76
C TYR A 61 0.14 0.31 -2.13
N LEU A 62 0.54 -0.91 -2.50
CA LEU A 62 1.32 -1.13 -3.72
C LEU A 62 0.63 -0.59 -4.98
N ASP A 63 -0.57 -1.09 -5.30
CA ASP A 63 -1.24 -0.73 -6.57
C ASP A 63 -1.42 0.78 -6.73
N VAL A 64 -1.89 1.46 -5.68
CA VAL A 64 -2.12 2.91 -5.69
C VAL A 64 -0.82 3.71 -5.80
N CYS A 65 0.25 3.27 -5.14
CA CYS A 65 1.56 3.92 -5.24
C CYS A 65 2.18 3.74 -6.62
N VAL A 66 2.11 2.53 -7.18
CA VAL A 66 2.68 2.23 -8.49
C VAL A 66 1.90 2.97 -9.58
N ASP A 67 0.57 3.09 -9.47
CA ASP A 67 -0.25 3.91 -10.36
C ASP A 67 0.09 5.40 -10.28
N PHE A 68 0.37 5.90 -9.06
CA PHE A 68 0.78 7.28 -8.85
C PHE A 68 2.14 7.58 -9.50
N ILE A 69 3.10 6.67 -9.35
CA ILE A 69 4.43 6.79 -9.97
C ILE A 69 4.30 6.76 -11.50
N ASP A 70 3.50 5.86 -12.07
CA ASP A 70 3.30 5.78 -13.52
C ASP A 70 2.69 7.07 -14.10
N LYS A 71 1.69 7.63 -13.40
CA LYS A 71 1.11 8.94 -13.75
C LYS A 71 2.16 10.06 -13.67
N GLY A 72 2.98 10.08 -12.62
CA GLY A 72 4.06 11.08 -12.45
C GLY A 72 5.12 10.99 -13.55
N ARG A 73 5.57 9.77 -13.88
CA ARG A 73 6.56 9.51 -14.93
C ARG A 73 6.10 9.97 -16.31
N LYS A 74 4.80 9.84 -16.63
CA LYS A 74 4.21 10.32 -17.88
C LYS A 74 4.17 11.86 -17.98
N LYS A 75 4.09 12.55 -16.83
CA LYS A 75 4.12 14.02 -16.76
C LYS A 75 5.54 14.59 -16.73
N GLY A 76 6.52 13.82 -16.24
CA GLY A 76 7.91 14.24 -16.15
C GLY A 76 8.68 13.50 -15.07
N SER A 77 9.25 14.25 -14.13
CA SER A 77 10.03 13.69 -13.01
C SER A 77 9.14 13.31 -11.83
N PHE A 78 9.60 12.33 -11.06
CA PHE A 78 8.99 11.93 -9.79
C PHE A 78 10.09 11.66 -8.76
N LEU A 79 9.72 11.73 -7.48
CA LEU A 79 10.58 11.40 -6.34
C LEU A 79 9.81 10.48 -5.40
N VAL A 80 10.40 9.35 -5.05
CA VAL A 80 9.91 8.46 -3.99
C VAL A 80 10.95 8.49 -2.88
N HIS A 81 10.53 8.85 -1.66
CA HIS A 81 11.42 8.90 -0.51
C HIS A 81 10.73 8.33 0.73
N CYS A 82 11.53 7.92 1.71
CA CYS A 82 11.09 7.66 3.06
C CYS A 82 12.02 8.40 4.03
N PHE A 83 12.15 7.95 5.28
CA PHE A 83 13.06 8.57 6.24
C PHE A 83 14.54 8.36 5.87
N ALA A 84 14.96 7.10 5.68
CA ALA A 84 16.36 6.75 5.41
C ALA A 84 16.66 6.45 3.94
N GLY A 85 15.63 6.30 3.09
CA GLY A 85 15.81 5.86 1.70
C GLY A 85 16.17 4.38 1.53
N ILE A 86 16.16 3.58 2.61
CA ILE A 86 16.68 2.20 2.63
C ILE A 86 15.58 1.16 2.39
N SER A 87 14.45 1.24 3.10
CA SER A 87 13.45 0.15 3.15
C SER A 87 12.10 0.52 2.51
N ARG A 88 11.30 1.41 3.12
CA ARG A 88 9.94 1.75 2.63
C ARG A 88 9.91 2.24 1.18
N SER A 89 10.69 3.28 0.86
CA SER A 89 10.74 3.82 -0.51
C SER A 89 11.32 2.81 -1.50
N ALA A 90 12.34 2.05 -1.09
CA ALA A 90 12.92 0.99 -1.90
C ALA A 90 11.87 -0.07 -2.24
N SER A 91 11.06 -0.50 -1.27
CA SER A 91 10.00 -1.49 -1.47
C SER A 91 8.97 -1.05 -2.50
N ILE A 92 8.53 0.22 -2.44
CA ILE A 92 7.59 0.79 -3.42
C ILE A 92 8.22 0.87 -4.82
N ILE A 93 9.49 1.28 -4.93
CA ILE A 93 10.19 1.34 -6.21
C ILE A 93 10.41 -0.07 -6.78
N THR A 94 10.76 -1.04 -5.94
CA THR A 94 10.88 -2.46 -6.32
C THR A 94 9.56 -2.97 -6.89
N ALA A 95 8.44 -2.78 -6.19
CA ALA A 95 7.11 -3.15 -6.71
C ALA A 95 6.78 -2.48 -8.05
N TYR A 96 7.20 -1.22 -8.23
CA TYR A 96 7.03 -0.50 -9.48
C TYR A 96 7.84 -1.15 -10.62
N LEU A 97 9.12 -1.45 -10.39
CA LEU A 97 9.97 -2.13 -11.37
C LEU A 97 9.42 -3.53 -11.72
N MET A 98 9.01 -4.30 -10.71
CA MET A 98 8.36 -5.61 -10.91
C MET A 98 7.16 -5.49 -11.85
N ARG A 99 6.26 -4.53 -11.61
CA ARG A 99 5.05 -4.36 -12.43
C ARG A 99 5.33 -3.84 -13.83
N THR A 100 6.25 -2.88 -13.99
CA THR A 100 6.49 -2.24 -15.29
C THR A 100 7.46 -3.00 -16.18
N GLU A 101 8.36 -3.78 -15.59
CA GLU A 101 9.42 -4.50 -16.30
C GLU A 101 9.25 -6.03 -16.20
N HIS A 102 8.18 -6.51 -15.55
CA HIS A 102 7.88 -7.93 -15.33
C HIS A 102 9.04 -8.70 -14.70
N LEU A 103 9.74 -8.05 -13.77
CA LEU A 103 10.88 -8.62 -13.06
C LEU A 103 10.40 -9.36 -11.79
N SER A 104 11.12 -10.42 -11.43
CA SER A 104 10.98 -11.07 -10.13
C SER A 104 11.29 -10.09 -9.00
N GLN A 105 10.86 -10.40 -7.77
CA GLN A 105 11.18 -9.60 -6.58
C GLN A 105 12.70 -9.39 -6.43
N GLU A 106 13.48 -10.44 -6.73
CA GLU A 106 14.92 -10.46 -6.62
C GLU A 106 15.59 -9.62 -7.73
N ASP A 107 15.16 -9.80 -8.99
CA ASP A 107 15.71 -9.07 -10.14
C ASP A 107 15.39 -7.57 -10.07
N ALA A 108 14.16 -7.22 -9.67
CA ALA A 108 13.75 -5.83 -9.50
C ALA A 108 14.56 -5.14 -8.39
N LEU A 109 14.80 -5.82 -7.27
CA LEU A 109 15.65 -5.29 -6.20
C LEU A 109 17.12 -5.20 -6.63
N GLY A 110 17.61 -6.19 -7.39
CA GLY A 110 18.94 -6.17 -7.98
C GLY A 110 19.14 -4.99 -8.93
N SER A 111 18.16 -4.74 -9.81
CA SER A 111 18.14 -3.58 -10.71
C SER A 111 18.16 -2.25 -9.94
N LEU A 112 17.35 -2.13 -8.88
CA LEU A 112 17.37 -0.94 -8.02
C LEU A 112 18.73 -0.72 -7.35
N ARG A 113 19.38 -1.79 -6.88
CA ARG A 113 20.71 -1.73 -6.24
C ARG A 113 21.81 -1.21 -7.16
N GLN A 114 21.69 -1.39 -8.48
CA GLN A 114 22.63 -0.81 -9.42
C GLN A 114 22.63 0.74 -9.39
N SER A 115 21.49 1.34 -9.01
CA SER A 115 21.36 2.79 -8.87
C SER A 115 21.52 3.28 -7.43
N CYS A 116 21.23 2.42 -6.45
CA CYS A 116 21.25 2.75 -5.02
C CYS A 116 21.73 1.54 -4.21
N GLU A 117 23.03 1.43 -3.97
CA GLU A 117 23.66 0.24 -3.35
C GLU A 117 23.09 -0.10 -1.96
N PHE A 118 22.74 0.91 -1.15
CA PHE A 118 22.34 0.74 0.25
C PHE A 118 20.87 0.36 0.45
N VAL A 119 20.11 0.06 -0.60
CA VAL A 119 18.70 -0.34 -0.43
C VAL A 119 18.57 -1.72 0.19
N CYS A 120 17.77 -1.80 1.24
CA CYS A 120 17.52 -3.00 2.02
C CYS A 120 16.12 -2.93 2.63
N PRO A 121 15.07 -3.33 1.89
CA PRO A 121 13.74 -3.56 2.46
C PRO A 121 13.80 -4.51 3.66
N ASN A 122 12.95 -4.28 4.66
CA ASN A 122 12.81 -5.23 5.77
C ASN A 122 12.20 -6.57 5.29
N ASP A 123 12.37 -7.62 6.08
CA ASP A 123 11.95 -8.98 5.71
C ASP A 123 10.45 -9.09 5.46
N GLY A 124 9.63 -8.36 6.23
CA GLY A 124 8.18 -8.34 6.05
C GLY A 124 7.77 -7.73 4.71
N PHE A 125 8.49 -6.72 4.24
CA PHE A 125 8.30 -6.12 2.92
C PHE A 125 8.81 -7.03 1.80
N LEU A 126 9.97 -7.68 1.98
CA LEU A 126 10.47 -8.65 0.99
C LEU A 126 9.47 -9.80 0.79
N HIS A 127 8.94 -10.37 1.88
CA HIS A 127 7.91 -11.41 1.80
C HIS A 127 6.65 -10.91 1.09
N GLN A 128 6.19 -9.70 1.39
CA GLN A 128 5.01 -9.12 0.72
C GLN A 128 5.26 -8.81 -0.77
N LEU A 129 6.47 -8.39 -1.14
CA LEU A 129 6.85 -8.25 -2.55
C LEU A 129 6.86 -9.59 -3.26
N LYS A 130 7.31 -10.68 -2.60
CA LYS A 130 7.22 -12.01 -3.19
C LYS A 130 5.77 -12.45 -3.43
N MET A 131 4.89 -12.21 -2.46
CA MET A 131 3.45 -12.45 -2.66
C MET A 131 2.88 -11.60 -3.81
N TYR A 132 3.36 -10.38 -3.99
CA TYR A 132 2.93 -9.51 -5.09
C TYR A 132 3.36 -10.06 -6.46
N GLU A 133 4.56 -10.65 -6.56
CA GLU A 133 5.00 -11.42 -7.73
C GLU A 133 4.06 -12.60 -8.00
N GLU A 134 3.76 -13.42 -6.98
CA GLU A 134 2.86 -14.58 -7.09
C GLU A 134 1.43 -14.20 -7.49
N MET A 135 0.97 -13.01 -7.11
CA MET A 135 -0.33 -12.45 -7.53
C MET A 135 -0.28 -11.78 -8.92
N GLY A 136 0.82 -11.90 -9.66
CA GLY A 136 0.93 -11.36 -11.03
C GLY A 136 1.13 -9.85 -11.07
N PHE A 137 1.87 -9.30 -10.11
CA PHE A 137 2.20 -7.86 -10.02
C PHE A 137 0.98 -6.96 -9.87
N LYS A 138 -0.06 -7.46 -9.21
CA LYS A 138 -1.26 -6.73 -8.81
C LYS A 138 -1.80 -7.35 -7.54
N VAL A 139 -2.34 -6.55 -6.62
CA VAL A 139 -2.84 -7.09 -5.35
C VAL A 139 -4.22 -7.73 -5.56
N ASP A 140 -4.24 -9.05 -5.74
CA ASP A 140 -5.48 -9.82 -5.77
C ASP A 140 -5.95 -10.19 -4.36
N ARG A 141 -6.97 -9.46 -3.87
CA ARG A 141 -7.57 -9.69 -2.55
C ARG A 141 -8.39 -10.98 -2.45
N ALA A 142 -8.79 -11.56 -3.58
CA ALA A 142 -9.50 -12.84 -3.62
C ALA A 142 -8.54 -14.03 -3.54
N SER A 143 -7.25 -13.82 -3.84
CA SER A 143 -6.24 -14.88 -3.87
C SER A 143 -6.11 -15.60 -2.51
N PRO A 144 -5.84 -16.91 -2.52
CA PRO A 144 -5.61 -17.67 -1.28
C PRO A 144 -4.37 -17.16 -0.54
N ILE A 145 -3.37 -16.64 -1.26
CA ILE A 145 -2.13 -16.06 -0.72
C ILE A 145 -2.47 -14.81 0.11
N TYR A 146 -3.23 -13.87 -0.45
CA TYR A 146 -3.64 -12.66 0.25
C TYR A 146 -4.54 -12.97 1.46
N LYS A 147 -5.52 -13.87 1.29
CA LYS A 147 -6.39 -14.31 2.39
C LYS A 147 -5.58 -14.91 3.53
N SER A 148 -4.64 -15.81 3.23
CA SER A 148 -3.78 -16.42 4.25
C SER A 148 -2.93 -15.38 4.97
N PHE A 149 -2.35 -14.42 4.25
CA PHE A 149 -1.61 -13.31 4.85
C PHE A 149 -2.47 -12.47 5.80
N ARG A 150 -3.71 -12.17 5.43
CA ARG A 150 -4.65 -11.44 6.30
C ARG A 150 -5.07 -12.27 7.52
N LEU A 151 -5.25 -13.58 7.35
CA LEU A 151 -5.71 -14.50 8.40
C LEU A 151 -4.62 -14.93 9.38
N LYS A 152 -3.32 -14.74 9.08
CA LYS A 152 -2.23 -15.00 10.03
C LYS A 152 -2.41 -14.26 11.37
N VAL A 153 -3.20 -13.18 11.40
CA VAL A 153 -3.58 -12.46 12.63
C VAL A 153 -4.51 -13.29 13.54
N LEU A 154 -5.43 -14.08 12.97
CA LEU A 154 -6.35 -14.93 13.76
C LEU A 154 -5.65 -16.17 14.33
N GLY A 155 -4.69 -16.75 13.62
CA GLY A 155 -3.96 -17.95 14.08
C GLY A 155 -3.23 -17.71 15.40
N THR A 156 -2.62 -16.53 15.56
CA THR A 156 -1.97 -16.12 16.80
C THR A 156 -2.97 -15.98 17.95
N VAL A 157 -4.11 -15.33 17.70
CA VAL A 157 -5.18 -15.17 18.71
C VAL A 157 -5.74 -16.52 19.14
N LEU A 158 -6.04 -17.41 18.19
CA LEU A 158 -6.55 -18.75 18.47
C LEU A 158 -5.54 -19.61 19.23
N PHE A 159 -4.24 -19.51 18.89
CA PHE A 159 -3.18 -20.20 19.62
C PHE A 159 -3.10 -19.77 21.09
N PHE A 160 -3.16 -18.47 21.37
CA PHE A 160 -3.17 -17.97 22.75
C PHE A 160 -4.44 -18.40 23.51
N LEU A 161 -5.60 -18.34 22.88
CA LEU A 161 -6.87 -18.77 23.50
C LEU A 161 -6.91 -20.26 23.84
N LEU A 162 -6.23 -21.11 23.06
CA LEU A 162 -6.18 -22.56 23.30
C LEU A 162 -5.15 -22.96 24.37
N HIS A 163 -4.18 -22.10 24.69
CA HIS A 163 -3.06 -22.46 25.58
C HIS A 163 -2.94 -21.59 26.85
N LEU A 164 -3.78 -20.56 27.02
CA LEU A 164 -3.82 -19.78 28.26
C LEU A 164 -4.72 -20.48 29.30
N PRO A 165 -4.35 -20.53 30.59
CA PRO A 165 -5.16 -21.15 31.62
C PRO A 165 -6.55 -20.49 31.72
N LEU A 166 -7.58 -21.33 31.82
CA LEU A 166 -9.02 -20.98 31.80
C LEU A 166 -9.46 -19.72 32.58
N PRO A 167 -8.91 -19.35 33.76
CA PRO A 167 -9.34 -18.12 34.43
C PRO A 167 -8.86 -16.81 33.77
N LEU A 168 -7.84 -16.85 32.90
CA LEU A 168 -7.33 -15.67 32.17
C LEU A 168 -7.97 -15.50 30.78
N ASN A 169 -8.54 -16.57 30.22
CA ASN A 169 -9.16 -16.55 28.90
C ASN A 169 -10.33 -15.58 28.80
N LEU A 170 -11.20 -15.53 29.81
CA LEU A 170 -12.42 -14.71 29.73
C LEU A 170 -12.11 -13.20 29.80
N LEU A 171 -11.14 -12.80 30.62
CA LEU A 171 -10.73 -11.39 30.73
C LEU A 171 -10.00 -10.92 29.46
N PHE A 172 -9.10 -11.74 28.93
CA PHE A 172 -8.41 -11.48 27.66
C PHE A 172 -9.39 -11.43 26.47
N PHE A 173 -10.40 -12.32 26.46
CA PHE A 173 -11.42 -12.34 25.41
C PHE A 173 -12.28 -11.08 25.42
N ILE A 174 -12.65 -10.57 26.60
CA ILE A 174 -13.47 -9.37 26.75
C ILE A 174 -12.69 -8.11 26.35
N GLU A 175 -11.41 -7.98 26.75
CA GLU A 175 -10.59 -6.81 26.38
C GLU A 175 -10.25 -6.76 24.88
N HIS A 176 -10.11 -7.91 24.22
CA HIS A 176 -9.80 -7.97 22.78
C HIS A 176 -11.02 -8.17 21.87
N LEU A 177 -12.23 -8.23 22.42
CA LEU A 177 -13.46 -8.36 21.63
C LEU A 177 -13.68 -7.13 20.73
N GLU A 178 -13.34 -5.91 21.19
CA GLU A 178 -13.41 -4.71 20.34
C GLU A 178 -12.43 -4.77 19.16
N PHE A 179 -11.23 -5.33 19.36
CA PHE A 179 -10.24 -5.51 18.30
C PHE A 179 -10.72 -6.55 17.26
N MET A 180 -11.33 -7.64 17.71
CA MET A 180 -11.91 -8.67 16.84
C MET A 180 -13.16 -8.18 16.10
N LEU A 181 -14.04 -7.42 16.77
CA LEU A 181 -15.24 -6.84 16.14
C LEU A 181 -14.89 -5.75 15.12
N SER A 182 -13.85 -4.96 15.34
CA SER A 182 -13.30 -4.03 14.33
C SER A 182 -12.78 -4.76 13.08
N TYR A 183 -12.14 -5.92 13.27
CA TYR A 183 -11.67 -6.77 12.16
C TYR A 183 -12.83 -7.37 11.35
N PHE A 184 -13.92 -7.79 12.02
CA PHE A 184 -15.10 -8.37 11.37
C PHE A 184 -16.02 -7.32 10.72
N SER A 185 -16.13 -6.12 11.28
CA SER A 185 -16.92 -5.04 10.69
C SER A 185 -16.34 -4.58 9.33
N PHE A 186 -15.03 -4.72 9.13
CA PHE A 186 -14.37 -4.40 7.86
C PHE A 186 -14.50 -5.51 6.78
N SER A 187 -14.90 -6.73 7.16
CA SER A 187 -15.09 -7.84 6.21
C SER A 187 -16.54 -8.00 5.74
N SER A 188 -17.51 -7.28 6.33
CA SER A 188 -18.94 -7.37 5.98
C SER A 188 -19.51 -6.16 5.23
N PHE A 189 -18.71 -5.17 4.84
CA PHE A 189 -19.14 -4.09 3.92
C PHE A 189 -18.31 -4.06 2.63
N GLY A 190 -18.09 -5.24 2.03
CA GLY A 190 -17.90 -5.36 0.59
C GLY A 190 -19.27 -5.44 -0.07
N ASN A 191 -19.89 -4.28 -0.25
CA ASN A 191 -21.24 -4.11 -0.78
C ASN A 191 -21.42 -4.92 -2.08
N ILE A 192 -22.23 -5.97 -2.00
CA ILE A 192 -23.01 -6.47 -3.13
C ILE A 192 -23.91 -5.31 -3.52
N ARG A 193 -23.53 -4.59 -4.58
CA ARG A 193 -24.44 -3.69 -5.29
C ARG A 193 -24.84 -4.41 -6.57
N ASP A 194 -26.04 -4.97 -6.52
CA ASP A 194 -27.05 -4.97 -7.57
C ASP A 194 -26.52 -4.74 -8.99
N ASP A 195 -26.25 -5.85 -9.68
CA ASP A 195 -26.28 -5.87 -11.15
C ASP A 195 -27.72 -6.11 -11.59
N GLU A 196 -28.57 -5.09 -11.39
CA GLU A 196 -29.82 -4.95 -12.13
C GLU A 196 -29.61 -3.87 -13.20
N SER A 197 -29.01 -4.26 -14.32
CA SER A 197 -29.24 -3.57 -15.59
C SER A 197 -29.23 -4.58 -16.74
N ALA A 198 -30.34 -5.29 -16.90
CA ALA A 198 -30.71 -5.86 -18.18
C ALA A 198 -31.37 -4.76 -19.03
N PRO A 199 -30.85 -4.45 -20.24
CA PRO A 199 -31.65 -3.83 -21.28
C PRO A 199 -32.30 -4.96 -22.08
N TRP A 200 -33.63 -5.01 -22.00
CA TRP A 200 -34.50 -5.59 -23.02
C TRP A 200 -34.10 -5.01 -24.38
N ASP A 201 -33.87 -5.86 -25.39
CA ASP A 201 -34.02 -5.48 -26.80
C ASP A 201 -34.11 -6.76 -27.65
N ILE A 202 -35.34 -7.23 -27.83
CA ILE A 202 -35.74 -8.10 -28.94
C ILE A 202 -36.91 -7.41 -29.64
N GLU A 203 -36.80 -7.36 -30.97
CA GLU A 203 -37.75 -6.93 -32.01
C GLU A 203 -37.90 -5.43 -32.34
N SER A 204 -37.38 -5.03 -33.52
CA SER A 204 -38.23 -4.95 -34.72
C SER A 204 -37.49 -4.52 -36.00
N ARG A 205 -37.74 -5.28 -37.08
CA ARG A 205 -37.84 -4.85 -38.50
C ARG A 205 -36.61 -4.26 -39.22
N LEU A 206 -35.90 -5.12 -39.96
CA LEU A 206 -35.89 -5.25 -41.44
C LEU A 206 -34.72 -6.13 -41.90
#